data_AF-A0A4S0I8K5-F1
#
_entry.id   AF-A0A4S0I8K5-F1
#
_cell.length_a   1.000
_cell.length_b   1.000
_cell.length_c   1.000
_cell.angle_alpha   90.00
_cell.angle_beta   90.00
_cell.angle_gamma   90.00
#
_symmetry.space_group_name_H-M   'P 1'
#
loop_
_entity.id
_entity.type
_entity.pdbx_description
1 polymer ?
#
loop_
_entity_poly.entity_id
_entity_poly.type
_entity_poly.pdbx_seq_one_letter_code
_entity_poly.pdbx_strand_id
1 'polypeptide(L)'
;IDEADDIEVIDLTPNDLIKRLHEGKVYFPQTAQRAIENYFSPGNLTALRELALRRTAQRVDEQLLSHMQSHAIQGPWAAGERVLVCVDARPGGAARI
;
A
#
# COMPACT_ATOMS: atom_id res chain seq x y z
N ILE A 1 -15.58 2.40 -4.12
CA ILE A 1 -14.26 1.72 -4.10
C ILE A 1 -14.43 0.31 -3.57
N ASP A 2 -15.32 0.08 -2.59
CA ASP A 2 -15.56 -1.25 -1.98
C ASP A 2 -16.27 -2.30 -2.87
N GLU A 3 -16.54 -2.01 -4.14
CA GLU A 3 -17.20 -2.93 -5.10
C GLU A 3 -16.29 -3.33 -6.28
N ALA A 4 -14.98 -3.09 -6.21
CA ALA A 4 -14.08 -3.42 -7.31
C ALA A 4 -13.59 -4.88 -7.23
N ASP A 5 -13.93 -5.69 -8.25
CA ASP A 5 -13.49 -7.07 -8.41
C ASP A 5 -11.98 -7.18 -8.75
N ASP A 6 -11.42 -6.18 -9.44
CA ASP A 6 -9.99 -6.06 -9.77
C ASP A 6 -9.46 -4.64 -9.54
N ILE A 7 -8.26 -4.52 -8.97
CA ILE A 7 -7.57 -3.25 -8.71
C ILE A 7 -6.14 -3.37 -9.27
N GLU A 8 -5.84 -2.56 -10.28
CA GLU A 8 -4.49 -2.46 -10.85
C GLU A 8 -3.77 -1.22 -10.28
N VAL A 9 -2.62 -1.44 -9.63
CA VAL A 9 -1.77 -0.34 -9.16
C VAL A 9 -0.92 0.16 -10.32
N ILE A 10 -1.28 1.30 -10.88
CA ILE A 10 -0.40 2.03 -11.80
C ILE A 10 0.57 2.84 -10.95
N ASP A 11 1.74 2.25 -10.65
CA ASP A 11 2.82 2.96 -9.97
C ASP A 11 3.54 3.88 -10.97
N LEU A 12 3.53 5.17 -10.67
CA LEU A 12 4.31 6.18 -11.37
C LEU A 12 5.18 6.87 -10.32
N THR A 13 6.46 7.08 -10.60
CA THR A 13 7.32 7.79 -9.65
C THR A 13 6.82 9.24 -9.47
N PRO A 14 6.99 9.84 -8.28
CA PRO A 14 6.60 11.24 -8.06
C PRO A 14 7.23 12.20 -9.09
N ASN A 15 8.49 11.97 -9.47
CA ASN A 15 9.19 12.77 -10.47
C ASN A 15 8.52 12.67 -11.85
N ASP A 16 8.12 11.47 -12.26
CA ASP A 16 7.42 11.26 -13.53
C ASP A 16 6.03 11.90 -13.53
N LEU A 17 5.33 11.88 -12.39
CA LEU A 17 4.02 12.52 -12.24
C LEU A 17 4.13 14.04 -12.37
N ILE A 18 5.11 14.64 -11.68
CA ILE A 18 5.40 16.08 -11.75
C ILE A 18 5.76 16.48 -13.19
N LYS A 19 6.60 15.70 -13.87
CA LYS A 19 6.94 15.93 -15.27
C LYS A 19 5.71 15.93 -16.18
N ARG A 20 4.81 14.94 -16.04
CA ARG A 20 3.58 14.84 -16.85
C ARG A 20 2.57 15.96 -16.55
N LEU A 21 2.53 16.43 -15.31
CA LEU A 21 1.76 17.61 -14.91
C LEU A 21 2.30 18.87 -15.60
N HIS A 22 3.62 19.09 -15.63
CA HIS A 22 4.24 20.20 -16.38
C HIS A 22 4.00 20.10 -17.89
N GLU A 23 3.97 18.89 -18.45
CA GLU A 23 3.63 18.65 -19.85
C GLU A 23 2.14 18.82 -20.17
N GLY A 24 1.29 19.13 -19.18
CA GLY A 24 -0.15 19.36 -19.37
C GLY A 24 -0.96 18.10 -19.66
N LYS A 25 -0.41 16.90 -19.43
CA LYS A 25 -1.03 15.60 -19.73
C LYS A 25 -1.99 15.09 -18.64
N VAL A 26 -2.05 15.79 -17.50
CA VAL A 26 -2.81 15.37 -16.30
C VAL A 26 -3.79 16.45 -15.83
N TYR A 27 -3.49 17.74 -16.06
CA TYR A 27 -4.35 18.89 -15.72
C TYR A 27 -4.25 20.00 -16.76
N PHE A 28 -5.31 20.81 -16.89
CA PHE A 28 -5.24 22.06 -17.65
C PHE A 28 -4.16 22.99 -17.05
N PRO A 29 -3.33 23.66 -17.88
CA PRO A 29 -2.12 24.37 -17.43
C PRO A 29 -2.37 25.39 -16.31
N GLN A 30 -3.55 26.03 -16.32
CA GLN A 30 -3.93 27.04 -15.32
C GLN A 30 -4.17 26.47 -13.91
N THR A 31 -4.53 25.19 -13.81
CA THR A 31 -4.79 24.52 -12.52
C THR A 31 -3.61 23.67 -12.07
N ALA A 32 -2.75 23.25 -13.01
CA ALA A 32 -1.58 22.41 -12.74
C ALA A 32 -0.61 23.06 -11.74
N GLN A 33 -0.31 24.36 -11.89
CA GLN A 33 0.62 25.06 -10.99
C GLN A 33 0.14 25.06 -9.53
N ARG A 34 -1.14 25.40 -9.30
CA ARG A 34 -1.76 25.37 -7.96
C ARG A 34 -1.89 23.96 -7.39
N ALA A 35 -2.09 22.94 -8.25
CA ALA A 35 -2.16 21.55 -7.82
C ALA A 35 -0.78 21.05 -7.37
N ILE A 36 0.29 21.37 -8.10
CA ILE A 36 1.68 21.03 -7.77
C ILE A 36 2.11 21.66 -6.44
N GLU A 37 1.78 22.94 -6.22
CA GLU A 37 2.17 23.66 -5.01
C GLU A 37 1.46 23.19 -3.73
N ASN A 38 0.31 22.51 -3.85
CA ASN A 38 -0.48 22.07 -2.70
C ASN A 38 -0.51 20.54 -2.53
N TYR A 39 -1.12 19.82 -3.47
CA TYR A 39 -1.46 18.40 -3.28
C TYR A 39 -0.38 17.47 -3.84
N PHE A 40 0.27 17.84 -4.94
CA PHE A 40 1.31 17.04 -5.61
C PHE A 40 2.74 17.41 -5.15
N SER A 41 2.91 17.73 -3.87
CA SER A 41 4.24 17.86 -3.28
C SER A 41 4.91 16.48 -3.16
N PRO A 42 6.25 16.38 -3.21
CA PRO A 42 6.94 15.08 -3.08
C PRO A 42 6.58 14.31 -1.80
N GLY A 43 6.39 15.01 -0.68
CA GLY A 43 5.99 14.39 0.60
C GLY A 43 4.58 13.80 0.55
N ASN A 44 3.62 14.54 0.01
CA ASN A 44 2.24 14.07 -0.12
C ASN A 44 2.15 12.87 -1.08
N LEU A 45 2.88 12.91 -2.21
CA LEU A 45 2.93 11.80 -3.15
C LEU A 45 3.58 10.55 -2.56
N THR A 46 4.61 10.72 -1.73
CA THR A 46 5.24 9.60 -1.02
C THR A 46 4.25 8.96 -0.04
N ALA A 47 3.52 9.77 0.73
CA ALA A 47 2.50 9.27 1.65
C ALA A 47 1.34 8.57 0.93
N LEU A 48 0.87 9.12 -0.18
CA LEU A 48 -0.17 8.49 -1.00
C LEU A 48 0.29 7.16 -1.62
N ARG A 49 1.54 7.09 -2.09
CA ARG A 49 2.14 5.85 -2.60
C ARG A 49 2.21 4.79 -1.51
N GLU A 50 2.65 5.17 -0.32
CA GLU A 50 2.73 4.28 0.83
C GLU A 50 1.34 3.75 1.23
N LEU A 51 0.33 4.62 1.28
CA LEU A 51 -1.06 4.23 1.52
C LEU A 51 -1.59 3.27 0.44
N ALA A 52 -1.33 3.57 -0.84
CA ALA A 52 -1.76 2.72 -1.95
C ALA A 52 -1.12 1.32 -1.89
N LEU A 53 0.18 1.25 -1.58
CA LEU A 53 0.89 -0.01 -1.44
C LEU A 53 0.38 -0.82 -0.24
N ARG A 54 0.12 -0.20 0.91
CA ARG A 54 -0.49 -0.89 2.06
C ARG A 54 -1.88 -1.46 1.73
N ARG A 55 -2.72 -0.70 1.02
CA ARG A 55 -4.04 -1.17 0.60
C ARG A 55 -3.96 -2.35 -0.36
N THR A 56 -3.01 -2.30 -1.29
CA THR A 56 -2.78 -3.38 -2.24
C THR A 56 -2.32 -4.65 -1.54
N ALA A 57 -1.39 -4.53 -0.59
CA ALA A 57 -0.94 -5.66 0.22
C ALA A 57 -2.09 -6.30 1.00
N GLN A 58 -2.95 -5.49 1.65
CA GLN A 58 -4.14 -5.98 2.36
C GLN A 58 -5.09 -6.76 1.44
N ARG A 59 -5.35 -6.26 0.23
CA ARG A 59 -6.23 -6.91 -0.75
C ARG A 59 -5.66 -8.26 -1.21
N VAL A 60 -4.37 -8.31 -1.50
CA VAL A 60 -3.68 -9.55 -1.91
C VAL A 60 -3.70 -10.58 -0.79
N ASP A 61 -3.50 -10.16 0.47
CA ASP A 61 -3.61 -11.04 1.64
C ASP A 61 -5.02 -11.62 1.80
N GLU A 62 -6.06 -10.82 1.62
CA GLU A 62 -7.46 -11.29 1.66
C GLU A 62 -7.76 -12.32 0.56
N GLN A 63 -7.31 -12.06 -0.68
CA GLN A 63 -7.47 -13.00 -1.80
C GLN A 63 -6.75 -14.32 -1.52
N LEU A 64 -5.55 -14.26 -0.96
CA LEU A 64 -4.76 -15.43 -0.60
C LEU A 64 -5.43 -16.27 0.49
N LEU A 65 -5.95 -15.63 1.54
CA LEU A 65 -6.70 -16.30 2.60
C LEU A 65 -7.96 -16.99 2.06
N SER A 66 -8.72 -16.31 1.20
CA SER A 66 -9.89 -16.88 0.53
C SER A 66 -9.54 -18.09 -0.34
N HIS A 67 -8.44 -18.02 -1.09
CA HIS A 67 -7.94 -19.13 -1.89
C HIS A 67 -7.52 -20.32 -1.02
N MET A 68 -6.83 -20.08 0.10
CA MET A 68 -6.43 -21.16 1.02
C MET A 68 -7.62 -21.84 1.68
N GLN A 69 -8.64 -21.07 2.08
CA GLN A 69 -9.87 -21.59 2.65
C GLN A 69 -10.65 -22.45 1.65
N SER A 70 -10.83 -21.98 0.42
CA SER A 70 -11.54 -22.70 -0.64
C SER A 70 -10.84 -24.01 -1.05
N HIS A 71 -9.52 -24.07 -0.93
CA HIS A 71 -8.71 -25.25 -1.28
C HIS A 71 -8.28 -26.10 -0.08
N ALA A 72 -8.79 -25.81 1.12
CA ALA A 72 -8.43 -26.50 2.37
C ALA A 72 -6.91 -26.61 2.62
N ILE A 73 -6.15 -25.57 2.24
CA ILE A 73 -4.70 -25.51 2.41
C ILE A 73 -4.40 -25.23 3.89
N GLN A 74 -3.65 -26.13 4.53
CA GLN A 74 -3.27 -26.01 5.94
C GLN A 74 -2.04 -25.10 6.14
N GLY A 75 -2.08 -24.31 7.21
CA GLY A 75 -0.99 -23.44 7.63
C GLY A 75 -0.99 -22.07 6.94
N PRO A 76 -0.21 -21.08 7.41
CA PRO A 76 -0.10 -19.78 6.75
C PRO A 76 0.69 -19.88 5.45
N TRP A 77 0.30 -19.10 4.42
CA TRP A 77 1.05 -19.04 3.16
C TRP A 77 2.47 -18.50 3.38
N ALA A 78 3.45 -19.09 2.71
CA ALA A 78 4.87 -18.85 2.94
C ALA A 78 5.42 -17.54 2.32
N ALA A 79 4.59 -16.50 2.17
CA ALA A 79 5.00 -15.20 1.60
C ALA A 79 5.08 -14.05 2.61
N GLY A 80 4.63 -14.25 3.85
CA GLY A 80 4.60 -13.20 4.87
C GLY A 80 5.88 -13.09 5.71
N GLU A 81 6.15 -11.91 6.24
CA GLU A 81 7.13 -11.70 7.30
C GLU A 81 6.75 -12.50 8.55
N ARG A 82 7.74 -13.07 9.25
CA ARG A 82 7.54 -13.84 10.47
C ARG A 82 8.14 -13.11 11.65
N VAL A 83 7.31 -12.77 12.63
CA VAL A 83 7.76 -12.22 13.91
C VAL A 83 7.88 -13.36 14.92
N LEU A 84 9.09 -13.56 15.42
CA LEU A 84 9.33 -14.46 16.56
C LEU A 84 9.31 -13.61 17.84
N VAL A 85 8.46 -13.98 18.80
CA VAL A 85 8.40 -13.31 20.10
C VAL A 85 8.84 -14.27 21.19
N CYS A 86 9.85 -13.88 21.97
CA CYS A 86 10.25 -14.62 23.16
C CYS A 86 9.28 -14.29 24.30
N VAL A 87 8.60 -15.30 24.82
CA VAL A 87 7.70 -15.17 25.98
C VAL A 87 8.36 -15.82 27.19
N ASP A 88 8.55 -15.05 28.27
CA ASP A 88 9.00 -15.58 29.56
C ASP A 88 7.80 -16.21 30.29
N ALA A 89 8.00 -17.36 30.96
CA ALA A 89 6.96 -18.09 31.67
C ALA A 89 6.46 -17.40 32.96
N ARG A 90 7.06 -16.25 33.31
CA ARG A 90 6.65 -15.46 34.48
C ARG A 90 5.33 -14.70 34.21
N PRO A 91 4.35 -14.78 35.13
CA PRO A 91 3.17 -13.91 35.08
C PRO A 91 3.62 -12.44 35.06
N GLY A 92 3.27 -11.69 34.02
CA GLY A 92 3.68 -10.29 33.84
C GLY A 92 5.10 -10.09 33.29
N GLY A 93 5.74 -11.13 32.75
CA GLY A 93 7.01 -11.01 32.03
C GLY A 93 6.87 -10.07 30.83
N ALA A 94 7.61 -8.96 30.82
CA ALA A 94 7.62 -8.04 29.70
C ALA A 94 8.21 -8.71 28.46
N ALA A 95 7.48 -8.67 27.34
CA ALA A 95 8.03 -9.01 26.04
C ALA A 95 9.16 -8.02 25.73
N ARG A 96 10.41 -8.49 25.75
CA ARG A 96 11.55 -7.72 25.22
C ARG A 96 11.69 -8.12 23.75
N ILE A 97 11.36 -7.17 22.88
CA ILE A 97 11.67 -7.19 21.44
C ILE A 97 13.08 -6.66 21.27
#